data_AF-A0A8T4IJP6-F1
#
_entry.id   AF-A0A8T4IJP6-F1
#
_cell.length_a   1.000
_cell.length_b   1.000
_cell.length_c   1.000
_cell.angle_alpha   90.00
_cell.angle_beta   90.00
_cell.angle_gamma   90.00
#
_symmetry.space_group_name_H-M   'P 1'
#
loop_
_entity.id
_entity.type
_entity.pdbx_description
1 polymer ?
#
loop_
_entity_poly.entity_id
_entity_poly.type
_entity_poly.pdbx_seq_one_letter_code
_entity_poly.pdbx_strand_id
1 'polypeptide(L)'
;VEAMTRLGARPERMLARTGPAVCGRCYEVPERMRDEVAAVVPEAYATTSWGTPAIDTPAGVRAQLAALGVTRWEQSSVCTLESEDHFSYRREKTTGRLASYVWWEAS
;
A
#
# COMPACT_ATOMS: atom_id res chain seq x y z
N VAL A 1 8.07 0.97 11.33
CA VAL A 1 9.52 1.33 11.41
C VAL A 1 9.93 1.60 12.85
N GLU A 2 9.35 2.60 13.52
CA GLU A 2 9.74 2.99 14.89
C GLU A 2 9.83 1.84 15.90
N ALA A 3 8.85 0.93 15.91
CA ALA A 3 8.86 -0.22 16.81
C ALA A 3 10.07 -1.13 16.59
N MET A 4 10.43 -1.40 15.33
CA MET A 4 11.64 -2.16 14.99
C MET A 4 12.90 -1.39 15.39
N THR A 5 12.91 -0.06 15.20
CA THR A 5 14.02 0.80 15.60
C THR A 5 14.25 0.80 17.11
N ARG A 6 13.19 0.83 17.92
CA ARG A 6 13.28 0.68 19.38
C ARG A 6 13.87 -0.67 19.81
N LEU A 7 13.75 -1.70 18.97
CA LEU A 7 14.35 -3.01 19.17
C LEU A 7 15.77 -3.14 18.57
N GLY A 8 16.36 -2.04 18.09
CA GLY A 8 17.74 -1.99 17.58
C GLY A 8 17.87 -2.15 16.07
N ALA A 9 16.76 -2.23 15.32
CA ALA A 9 16.82 -2.24 13.87
C ALA A 9 17.19 -0.86 13.31
N ARG A 10 17.92 -0.85 12.18
CA ARG A 10 18.29 0.37 11.46
C ARG A 10 17.42 0.51 10.20
N PRO A 11 16.68 1.61 10.00
CA PRO A 11 15.77 1.75 8.85
C PRO A 11 16.43 1.48 7.49
N GLU A 12 17.66 1.92 7.29
CA GLU A 12 18.43 1.72 6.06
C GLU A 12 18.77 0.26 5.78
N ARG A 13 18.60 -0.63 6.77
CA ARG A 13 18.76 -2.09 6.65
C ARG A 13 17.44 -2.84 6.56
N MET A 14 16.30 -2.17 6.71
CA MET A 14 15.00 -2.79 6.57
C MET A 14 14.69 -3.05 5.10
N LEU A 15 14.06 -4.19 4.82
CA LEU A 15 13.40 -4.46 3.55
C LEU A 15 11.90 -4.44 3.79
N ALA A 16 11.20 -3.50 3.17
CA ALA A 16 9.74 -3.48 3.16
C ALA A 16 9.23 -4.25 1.94
N ARG A 17 8.20 -5.08 2.13
CA ARG A 17 7.47 -5.72 1.04
C ARG A 17 5.97 -5.47 1.19
N THR A 18 5.31 -5.06 0.11
CA THR A 18 3.85 -4.95 0.08
C THR A 18 3.25 -5.99 -0.87
N GLY A 19 2.28 -6.76 -0.39
CA GLY A 19 1.53 -7.72 -1.20
C GLY A 19 0.55 -7.05 -2.17
N PRO A 20 -0.25 -7.85 -2.91
CA PRO A 20 -1.30 -7.36 -3.80
C PRO A 20 -2.24 -6.38 -3.08
N ALA A 21 -2.53 -5.24 -3.70
CA ALA A 21 -3.39 -4.21 -3.15
C ALA A 21 -4.17 -3.52 -4.28
N VAL A 22 -5.28 -2.83 -3.98
CA VAL A 22 -5.95 -2.00 -4.99
C VAL A 22 -5.03 -0.82 -5.36
N CYS A 23 -4.81 -0.60 -6.65
CA CYS A 23 -3.89 0.44 -7.14
C CYS A 23 -4.56 1.84 -7.19
N GLY A 24 -3.75 2.90 -7.29
CA GLY A 24 -4.25 4.28 -7.40
C GLY A 24 -5.13 4.55 -8.62
N ARG A 25 -4.99 3.77 -9.70
CA ARG A 25 -5.85 3.84 -10.89
C ARG A 25 -7.23 3.20 -10.68
N CYS A 26 -7.44 2.51 -9.56
CA CYS A 26 -8.65 1.74 -9.29
C CYS A 26 -9.36 2.12 -7.99
N TYR A 27 -8.64 2.69 -7.01
CA TYR A 27 -9.17 2.91 -5.67
C TYR A 27 -9.96 4.22 -5.57
N GLU A 28 -11.12 4.24 -6.22
CA GLU A 28 -12.04 5.38 -6.17
C GLU A 28 -12.47 5.70 -4.74
N VAL A 29 -12.48 6.97 -4.38
CA VAL A 29 -12.97 7.49 -3.11
C VAL A 29 -13.70 8.82 -3.33
N PRO A 30 -14.50 9.31 -2.38
CA PRO A 30 -15.01 10.68 -2.44
C PRO A 30 -13.87 11.70 -2.53
N GLU A 31 -14.08 12.79 -3.29
CA GLU A 31 -13.07 13.85 -3.51
C GLU A 31 -12.47 14.37 -2.19
N ARG A 32 -13.34 14.73 -1.23
CA ARG A 32 -12.94 15.16 0.11
C ARG A 32 -11.95 14.20 0.77
N MET A 33 -12.16 12.88 0.62
CA MET A 33 -11.26 11.89 1.22
C MET A 33 -9.90 11.85 0.51
N ARG A 34 -9.88 11.92 -0.83
CA ARG A 34 -8.61 12.04 -1.58
C ARG A 34 -7.84 13.27 -1.12
N ASP A 35 -8.51 14.41 -1.06
CA ASP A 35 -7.87 15.69 -0.76
C ASP A 35 -7.34 15.72 0.68
N GLU A 36 -8.11 15.19 1.65
CA GLU A 36 -7.65 15.04 3.05
C GLU A 36 -6.41 14.15 3.16
N VAL A 37 -6.36 13.03 2.42
CA VAL A 37 -5.20 12.14 2.43
C VAL A 37 -4.00 12.79 1.74
N ALA A 38 -4.20 13.43 0.58
CA ALA A 38 -3.14 14.10 -0.16
C ALA A 38 -2.56 15.31 0.58
N ALA A 39 -3.34 15.96 1.46
CA ALA A 39 -2.84 17.02 2.33
C ALA A 39 -1.79 16.51 3.34
N VAL A 40 -1.84 15.23 3.70
CA VAL A 40 -0.90 14.60 4.64
C VAL A 40 0.20 13.83 3.90
N VAL A 41 -0.15 13.12 2.83
CA VAL A 41 0.76 12.29 2.02
C VAL A 41 0.52 12.59 0.54
N PRO A 42 1.21 13.59 -0.04
CA PRO A 42 0.96 14.04 -1.41
C PRO A 42 1.09 12.94 -2.47
N GLU A 43 2.00 11.98 -2.27
CA GLU A 43 2.25 10.86 -3.17
C GLU A 43 1.07 9.89 -3.28
N ALA A 44 0.11 9.95 -2.36
CA ALA A 44 -1.10 9.14 -2.39
C ALA A 44 -2.20 9.75 -3.29
N TYR A 45 -2.03 10.98 -3.79
CA TYR A 45 -2.98 11.60 -4.70
C TYR A 45 -3.09 10.81 -6.00
N ALA A 46 -4.30 10.43 -6.39
CA ALA A 46 -4.54 9.72 -7.63
C ALA A 46 -5.87 10.08 -8.29
N THR A 47 -5.99 9.65 -9.55
CA THR A 47 -7.22 9.65 -10.32
C THR A 47 -7.40 8.25 -10.87
N THR A 48 -8.63 7.72 -10.84
CA THR A 48 -8.91 6.42 -11.43
C THR A 48 -8.67 6.42 -12.94
N SER A 49 -8.55 5.25 -13.55
CA SER A 49 -8.48 5.12 -15.00
C SER A 49 -9.76 5.58 -15.72
N TRP A 50 -10.86 5.80 -14.98
CA TRP A 50 -12.12 6.35 -15.47
C TRP A 50 -12.39 7.80 -15.00
N GLY A 51 -11.36 8.50 -14.51
CA GLY A 51 -11.40 9.96 -14.33
C GLY A 51 -12.01 10.46 -13.02
N THR A 52 -12.22 9.59 -12.03
CA THR A 52 -12.78 9.97 -10.71
C THR A 52 -11.69 10.10 -9.65
N PRO A 53 -11.96 10.82 -8.53
CA PRO A 53 -11.01 10.93 -7.42
C PRO A 53 -10.60 9.56 -6.85
N ALA A 54 -9.30 9.36 -6.63
CA ALA A 54 -8.76 8.10 -6.12
C ALA A 54 -7.60 8.32 -5.15
N ILE A 55 -7.24 7.25 -4.42
CA ILE A 55 -6.05 7.23 -3.55
C ILE A 55 -5.11 6.10 -3.97
N ASP A 56 -3.83 6.41 -4.19
CA ASP A 56 -2.78 5.41 -4.34
C ASP A 56 -2.22 5.02 -2.96
N THR A 57 -2.84 4.02 -2.34
CA THR A 57 -2.41 3.53 -1.03
C THR A 57 -0.98 2.96 -1.07
N PRO A 58 -0.58 2.14 -2.07
CA PRO A 58 0.81 1.70 -2.19
C PRO A 58 1.82 2.85 -2.29
N ALA A 59 1.54 3.89 -3.09
CA ALA A 59 2.42 5.05 -3.20
C ALA A 59 2.52 5.82 -1.87
N GLY A 60 1.39 6.02 -1.17
CA GLY A 60 1.38 6.66 0.14
C GLY A 60 2.14 5.88 1.21
N VAL A 61 2.05 4.54 1.22
CA VAL A 61 2.85 3.68 2.11
C VAL A 61 4.34 3.79 1.80
N ARG A 62 4.71 3.77 0.51
CA ARG A 62 6.10 3.93 0.08
C ARG A 62 6.68 5.28 0.51
N ALA A 63 5.95 6.37 0.32
CA ALA A 63 6.38 7.70 0.71
C ALA A 63 6.66 7.79 2.22
N GLN A 64 5.77 7.24 3.04
CA GLN A 64 5.95 7.19 4.49
C GLN A 64 7.15 6.31 4.91
N LEU A 65 7.35 5.16 4.27
CA LEU A 65 8.52 4.31 4.52
C LEU A 65 9.83 5.03 4.19
N ALA A 66 9.86 5.74 3.06
CA ALA A 66 11.02 6.52 2.63
C ALA A 66 11.31 7.67 3.60
N ALA A 67 10.28 8.41 4.05
CA ALA A 67 10.42 9.47 5.04
C ALA A 67 10.99 8.97 6.38
N LEU A 68 10.78 7.69 6.70
CA LEU A 68 11.32 7.03 7.89
C LEU A 68 12.69 6.36 7.67
N GLY A 69 13.33 6.58 6.51
CA GLY A 69 14.66 6.08 6.20
C GLY A 69 14.73 4.66 5.65
N VAL A 70 13.59 4.03 5.32
CA VAL A 70 13.57 2.72 4.66
C VAL A 70 13.82 2.92 3.16
N THR A 71 14.99 2.51 2.69
CA THR A 71 15.42 2.72 1.30
C THR A 71 15.21 1.51 0.41
N ARG A 72 15.09 0.31 1.00
CA ARG A 72 14.86 -0.95 0.28
C ARG A 72 13.41 -1.36 0.39
N TRP A 73 12.73 -1.43 -0.75
CA TRP A 73 11.33 -1.81 -0.81
C TRP A 73 11.04 -2.61 -2.09
N GLU A 74 10.07 -3.50 -1.99
CA GLU A 74 9.51 -4.22 -3.12
C GLU A 74 7.98 -4.20 -3.02
N GLN A 75 7.30 -3.97 -4.12
CA GLN A 75 5.85 -3.94 -4.18
C GLN A 75 5.36 -4.95 -5.19
N SER A 76 4.32 -5.69 -4.83
CA SER A 76 3.56 -6.49 -5.79
C SER A 76 2.98 -5.59 -6.88
N SER A 77 3.18 -5.96 -8.15
CA SER A 77 2.56 -5.29 -9.28
C SER A 77 1.07 -5.62 -9.45
N VAL A 78 0.50 -6.47 -8.57
CA VAL A 78 -0.88 -6.96 -8.70
C VAL A 78 -1.86 -5.98 -8.09
N CYS A 79 -2.76 -5.44 -8.92
CA CYS A 79 -3.97 -4.78 -8.45
C CYS A 79 -5.03 -5.82 -8.10
N THR A 80 -5.50 -5.85 -6.85
CA THR A 80 -6.54 -6.83 -6.45
C THR A 80 -7.87 -6.60 -7.16
N LEU A 81 -8.19 -5.37 -7.57
CA LEU A 81 -9.39 -5.09 -8.35
C LEU A 81 -9.31 -5.67 -9.77
N GLU A 82 -8.14 -5.52 -10.42
CA GLU A 82 -7.91 -5.95 -11.81
C GLU A 82 -7.63 -7.45 -11.94
N SER A 83 -7.06 -8.08 -10.91
CA SER A 83 -6.73 -9.51 -10.93
C SER A 83 -7.92 -10.39 -10.58
N GLU A 84 -8.19 -11.38 -11.43
CA GLU A 84 -9.20 -12.42 -11.23
C GLU A 84 -8.77 -13.48 -10.20
N ASP A 85 -7.46 -13.63 -9.99
CA ASP A 85 -6.88 -14.63 -9.08
C ASP A 85 -6.85 -14.17 -7.61
N HIS A 86 -7.28 -12.94 -7.32
CA HIS A 86 -7.19 -12.34 -5.99
C HIS A 86 -8.55 -11.85 -5.50
N PHE A 87 -8.85 -12.10 -4.23
CA PHE A 87 -10.05 -11.55 -3.60
C PHE A 87 -10.03 -10.01 -3.58
N SER A 88 -11.16 -9.41 -3.94
CA SER A 88 -11.34 -7.95 -3.92
C SER A 88 -12.69 -7.56 -3.38
N TYR A 89 -12.71 -6.96 -2.18
CA TYR A 89 -13.92 -6.42 -1.60
C TYR A 89 -14.54 -5.33 -2.49
N ARG A 90 -13.71 -4.55 -3.18
CA ARG A 90 -14.18 -3.48 -4.07
C ARG A 90 -14.95 -4.06 -5.26
N ARG A 91 -14.54 -5.23 -5.78
CA ARG A 91 -15.22 -5.95 -6.86
C ARG A 91 -16.47 -6.68 -6.39
N GLU A 92 -16.35 -7.47 -5.34
CA GLU A 92 -17.33 -8.52 -5.01
C GLU A 92 -18.20 -8.24 -3.79
N LYS A 93 -17.82 -7.26 -2.95
CA LYS A 93 -18.42 -6.96 -1.62
C LYS A 93 -18.32 -8.13 -0.63
N THR A 94 -18.94 -9.27 -0.92
CA THR A 94 -18.82 -10.49 -0.11
C THR A 94 -17.82 -11.42 -0.78
N THR A 95 -16.62 -11.52 -0.22
CA THR A 95 -15.49 -12.26 -0.79
C THR A 95 -14.59 -12.82 0.31
N GLY A 96 -13.60 -13.64 -0.06
CA GLY A 96 -12.58 -14.17 0.84
C GLY A 96 -11.59 -13.10 1.34
N ARG A 97 -10.47 -13.53 1.91
CA ARG A 97 -9.40 -12.63 2.39
C ARG A 97 -8.04 -13.13 1.93
N LEU A 98 -7.17 -12.19 1.58
CA LEU A 98 -5.76 -12.44 1.36
C LEU A 98 -5.02 -12.39 2.70
N ALA A 99 -3.88 -13.08 2.78
CA ALA A 99 -2.97 -13.01 3.91
C ALA A 99 -1.53 -12.82 3.41
N SER A 100 -0.73 -12.10 4.18
CA SER A 100 0.72 -11.97 3.98
C SER A 100 1.41 -12.46 5.24
N TYR A 101 2.40 -13.33 5.08
CA TYR A 101 3.11 -13.97 6.17
C TYR A 101 4.58 -13.59 6.11
N VAL A 102 5.17 -13.33 7.26
CA VAL A 102 6.61 -13.20 7.45
C VAL A 102 6.95 -13.96 8.72
N TRP A 103 8.00 -14.78 8.65
CA TRP A 103 8.51 -15.50 9.80
C TRP A 103 10.03 -15.46 9.77
N TRP A 104 10.61 -15.69 10.93
CA TRP A 104 12.02 -15.97 11.05
C TRP A 104 12.21 -17.48 10.99
N GLU A 105 13.01 -17.95 10.03
CA GLU A 105 13.48 -19.33 10.03
C GLU A 105 14.85 -19.35 10.71
N ALA A 106 14.92 -20.01 11.88
CA ALA A 106 16.17 -20.16 12.59
C ALA A 106 17.08 -21.10 11.79
N SER A 107 18.28 -20.62 11.47
CA SER A 107 19.37 -21.43 10.92
C SER A 107 20.01 -22.28 12.01
#